data_AF-A0A7Z9SZG0-F1
#
_entry.id   AF-A0A7Z9SZG0-F1
#
_cell.length_a   1.000
_cell.length_b   1.000
_cell.length_c   1.000
_cell.angle_alpha   90.00
_cell.angle_beta   90.00
_cell.angle_gamma   90.00
#
_symmetry.space_group_name_H-M   'P 1'
#
loop_
_entity.id
_entity.type
_entity.pdbx_description
1 polymer ?
#
loop_
_entity_poly.entity_id
_entity_poly.type
_entity_poly.pdbx_seq_one_letter_code
_entity_poly.pdbx_strand_id
1 'polypeptide(L)'
;MSSHLKVSANGAISQNFYAAGELKGNLLSNRPAVLANATAAYTPFSALQFRAHVQHVGKRYIDSANSEENVIAAYTLLNLGASYRWKSLKVSAKVHNVLDSLYVTHGEDWGWGWIAYWPGATRNFYLTLSYDL
;
A
#
# COMPACT_ATOMS: atom_id res chain seq x y z
N MET A 1 -20.66 -25.60 7.84
CA MET A 1 -19.69 -25.61 6.73
C MET A 1 -18.66 -24.51 7.00
N SER A 2 -17.38 -24.84 7.16
CA SER A 2 -16.33 -23.82 7.33
C SER A 2 -16.04 -23.18 5.97
N SER A 3 -16.13 -21.85 5.86
CA SER A 3 -15.74 -21.16 4.63
C SER A 3 -14.23 -21.26 4.42
N HIS A 4 -13.81 -21.75 3.25
CA HIS A 4 -12.41 -21.78 2.82
C HIS A 4 -11.89 -20.39 2.38
N LEU A 5 -12.79 -19.42 2.17
CA LEU A 5 -12.46 -18.06 1.76
C LEU A 5 -12.75 -17.08 2.90
N LYS A 6 -11.76 -16.23 3.20
CA LYS A 6 -11.90 -15.09 4.10
C LYS A 6 -11.57 -13.82 3.32
N VAL A 7 -12.44 -12.81 3.41
CA VAL A 7 -12.22 -11.49 2.81
C VAL A 7 -12.29 -10.45 3.91
N SER A 8 -11.39 -9.47 3.86
CA SER A 8 -11.40 -8.31 4.76
C SER A 8 -11.02 -7.07 3.98
N ALA A 9 -11.64 -5.94 4.32
CA ALA A 9 -11.27 -4.63 3.80
C ALA A 9 -11.20 -3.61 4.93
N ASN A 10 -10.34 -2.60 4.76
CA ASN A 10 -10.26 -1.44 5.62
C ASN A 10 -9.83 -0.22 4.80
N GLY A 11 -10.04 0.97 5.32
CA GLY A 11 -9.63 2.19 4.64
C GLY A 11 -9.91 3.42 5.47
N ALA A 12 -9.51 4.55 4.94
CA ALA A 12 -9.78 5.87 5.48
C ALA A 12 -10.11 6.82 4.33
N ILE A 13 -11.13 7.65 4.55
CA ILE A 13 -11.42 8.81 3.71
C ILE A 13 -11.31 10.02 4.63
N SER A 14 -10.40 10.93 4.33
CA SER A 14 -10.17 12.12 5.14
C SER A 14 -9.87 13.32 4.26
N GLN A 15 -10.41 14.47 4.62
CA GLN A 15 -10.05 15.74 4.00
C GLN A 15 -9.44 16.61 5.08
N ASN A 16 -8.15 16.89 4.93
CA ASN A 16 -7.40 17.73 5.86
C ASN A 16 -6.99 18.98 5.07
N PHE A 17 -7.39 20.15 5.56
CA PHE A 17 -7.18 21.42 4.85
C PHE A 17 -6.81 22.55 5.83
N TYR A 18 -6.22 23.61 5.31
CA TYR A 18 -5.96 24.83 6.08
C TYR A 18 -7.27 25.57 6.36
N ALA A 19 -7.59 25.77 7.64
CA ALA A 19 -8.85 26.40 8.06
C ALA A 19 -8.87 27.93 7.87
N ALA A 20 -7.69 28.57 7.85
CA ALA A 20 -7.51 30.02 7.75
C ALA A 20 -6.14 30.37 7.13
N GLY A 21 -5.91 31.66 6.86
CA GLY A 21 -4.67 32.16 6.25
C GLY A 21 -4.71 32.17 4.71
N GLU A 22 -3.58 32.49 4.09
CA GLU A 22 -3.46 32.62 2.63
C GLU A 22 -3.72 31.32 1.87
N LEU A 23 -3.51 30.17 2.53
CA LEU A 23 -3.72 28.83 1.97
C LEU A 23 -5.08 28.24 2.34
N LYS A 24 -6.02 29.04 2.87
CA LYS A 24 -7.32 28.56 3.33
C LYS A 24 -8.03 27.75 2.24
N GLY A 25 -8.46 26.54 2.59
CA GLY A 25 -9.14 25.62 1.68
C GLY A 25 -8.21 24.65 0.94
N ASN A 26 -6.90 24.94 0.88
CA ASN A 26 -5.94 23.99 0.33
C ASN A 26 -5.78 22.79 1.26
N LEU A 27 -5.60 21.62 0.66
CA LEU A 27 -5.30 20.37 1.34
C LEU A 27 -3.91 20.43 1.98
N LEU A 28 -3.79 19.79 3.14
CA LEU A 28 -2.49 19.61 3.78
C LEU A 28 -1.59 18.72 2.92
N SER A 29 -0.33 19.15 2.78
CA SER A 29 0.68 18.46 1.99
C SER A 29 0.97 17.05 2.50
N ASN A 30 1.31 16.14 1.60
CA ASN A 30 1.62 14.74 1.87
C ASN A 30 0.51 13.95 2.59
N ARG A 31 -0.75 14.42 2.52
CA ARG A 31 -1.93 13.72 3.06
C ARG A 31 -2.83 13.20 1.95
N PRO A 32 -2.78 11.90 1.59
CA PRO A 32 -3.73 11.34 0.64
C PRO A 32 -5.13 11.31 1.25
N ALA A 33 -6.12 11.73 0.48
CA ALA A 33 -7.50 11.77 0.97
C ALA A 33 -8.11 10.38 1.12
N VAL A 34 -7.62 9.40 0.36
CA VAL A 34 -8.15 8.04 0.31
C VAL A 34 -7.03 7.04 0.57
N LEU A 35 -7.24 6.15 1.53
CA LEU A 35 -6.47 4.95 1.75
C LEU A 35 -7.44 3.77 1.71
N ALA A 36 -7.15 2.74 0.94
CA ALA A 36 -7.99 1.54 0.90
C ALA A 36 -7.13 0.28 0.83
N ASN A 37 -7.56 -0.74 1.57
CA ASN A 37 -6.91 -2.03 1.65
C ASN A 37 -7.98 -3.11 1.53
N ALA A 38 -7.72 -4.13 0.72
CA ALA A 38 -8.52 -5.33 0.66
C ALA A 38 -7.61 -6.56 0.73
N THR A 39 -8.08 -7.63 1.36
CA THR A 39 -7.37 -8.90 1.45
C THR A 39 -8.34 -10.04 1.24
N ALA A 40 -7.97 -10.96 0.36
CA ALA A 40 -8.61 -12.26 0.21
C ALA A 40 -7.62 -13.35 0.65
N ALA A 41 -8.08 -14.27 1.47
CA ALA A 41 -7.30 -15.42 1.93
C ALA A 41 -8.09 -16.71 1.64
N TYR A 42 -7.52 -17.58 0.83
CA TYR A 42 -8.14 -18.85 0.43
C TYR A 42 -7.34 -20.02 1.01
N THR A 43 -8.00 -20.90 1.75
CA THR A 43 -7.40 -22.03 2.47
C THR A 43 -8.12 -23.32 2.03
N PRO A 44 -7.78 -23.89 0.86
CA PRO A 44 -8.47 -25.08 0.33
C PRO A 44 -8.40 -26.28 1.29
N PHE A 45 -7.31 -26.40 2.03
CA PHE A 45 -7.12 -27.38 3.11
C PHE A 45 -6.15 -26.82 4.15
N SER A 46 -6.12 -27.41 5.35
CA SER A 46 -5.44 -26.85 6.54
C SER A 46 -3.95 -26.55 6.35
N ALA A 47 -3.27 -27.27 5.46
CA ALA A 47 -1.85 -27.10 5.19
C ALA A 47 -1.53 -26.00 4.16
N LEU A 48 -2.48 -25.53 3.33
CA LEU A 48 -2.21 -24.61 2.23
C LEU A 48 -3.07 -23.35 2.33
N GLN A 49 -2.42 -22.19 2.26
CA GLN A 49 -3.08 -20.89 2.24
C GLN A 49 -2.53 -20.01 1.12
N PHE A 50 -3.43 -19.42 0.35
CA PHE A 50 -3.16 -18.34 -0.59
C PHE A 50 -3.67 -17.01 -0.02
N ARG A 51 -2.98 -15.92 -0.33
CA ARG A 51 -3.37 -14.56 0.04
C ARG A 51 -3.17 -13.61 -1.12
N ALA A 52 -4.18 -12.81 -1.40
CA ALA A 52 -4.08 -11.62 -2.24
C ALA A 52 -4.37 -10.39 -1.38
N HIS A 53 -3.57 -9.35 -1.52
CA HIS A 53 -3.74 -8.08 -0.83
C HIS A 53 -3.60 -6.94 -1.83
N VAL A 54 -4.65 -6.12 -1.92
CA VAL A 54 -4.64 -4.89 -2.71
C VAL A 54 -4.54 -3.72 -1.73
N GLN A 55 -3.65 -2.78 -2.04
CA GLN A 55 -3.52 -1.50 -1.35
C GLN A 55 -3.67 -0.38 -2.37
N HIS A 56 -4.47 0.62 -2.06
CA HIS A 56 -4.61 1.85 -2.83
C HIS A 56 -4.30 3.06 -1.96
N VAL A 57 -3.50 3.98 -2.49
CA VAL A 57 -3.18 5.28 -1.90
C VAL A 57 -3.55 6.35 -2.90
N GLY A 58 -4.45 7.25 -2.49
CA GLY A 58 -4.93 8.35 -3.32
C GLY A 58 -3.83 9.38 -3.63
N LYS A 59 -4.12 10.26 -4.60
CA LYS A 59 -3.22 11.36 -4.95
C LYS A 59 -3.02 12.29 -3.75
N ARG A 60 -1.87 12.96 -3.71
CA ARG A 60 -1.54 13.96 -2.68
C ARG A 60 -0.58 14.99 -3.23
N TYR A 61 -0.68 16.22 -2.75
CA TYR A 61 0.22 17.31 -3.13
C TYR A 61 1.45 17.32 -2.24
N ILE A 62 2.62 17.63 -2.80
CA ILE A 62 3.88 17.80 -2.08
C ILE A 62 3.93 19.18 -1.43
N ASP A 63 3.45 20.19 -2.14
CA ASP A 63 3.40 21.57 -1.67
C ASP A 63 2.07 21.93 -0.99
N SER A 64 2.03 23.09 -0.34
CA SER A 64 0.85 23.61 0.35
C SER A 64 -0.04 24.48 -0.55
N ALA A 65 0.46 24.85 -1.73
CA ALA A 65 -0.28 25.57 -2.77
C ALA A 65 -1.24 24.65 -3.54
N ASN A 66 -1.08 23.32 -3.39
CA ASN A 66 -1.76 22.27 -4.14
C ASN A 66 -1.52 22.37 -5.65
N SER A 67 -0.28 22.65 -6.05
CA SER A 67 0.09 22.76 -7.47
C SER A 67 0.06 21.38 -8.16
N GLU A 68 -0.56 21.29 -9.33
CA GLU A 68 -0.64 20.02 -10.09
C GLU A 68 0.73 19.54 -10.59
N GLU A 69 1.70 20.44 -10.77
CA GLU A 69 3.08 20.07 -11.10
C GLU A 69 3.79 19.30 -9.97
N ASN A 70 3.35 19.49 -8.73
CA ASN A 70 3.95 18.91 -7.52
C ASN A 70 3.03 17.85 -6.87
N VAL A 71 2.21 17.20 -7.69
CA VAL A 71 1.31 16.13 -7.25
C VAL A 71 1.99 14.77 -7.32
N ILE A 72 1.86 13.98 -6.26
CA ILE A 72 2.14 12.56 -6.30
C ILE A 72 0.88 11.85 -6.78
N ALA A 73 1.00 11.17 -7.92
CA ALA A 73 -0.08 10.36 -8.48
C ALA A 73 -0.55 9.29 -7.49
N ALA A 74 -1.84 8.97 -7.55
CA ALA A 74 -2.39 7.83 -6.84
C ALA A 74 -1.76 6.52 -7.36
N TYR A 75 -1.66 5.52 -6.50
CA TYR A 75 -1.14 4.21 -6.89
C TYR A 75 -1.90 3.07 -6.23
N THR A 76 -1.87 1.91 -6.88
CA THR A 76 -2.46 0.67 -6.38
C THR A 76 -1.45 -0.45 -6.51
N LEU A 77 -1.24 -1.21 -5.43
CA LEU A 77 -0.33 -2.35 -5.40
C LEU A 77 -1.12 -3.63 -5.18
N LEU A 78 -0.80 -4.66 -5.97
CA LEU A 78 -1.22 -6.03 -5.74
C LEU A 78 -0.06 -6.83 -5.14
N ASN A 79 -0.30 -7.43 -3.99
CA ASN A 79 0.63 -8.30 -3.29
C ASN A 79 0.03 -9.70 -3.20
N LEU A 80 0.82 -10.72 -3.52
CA LEU A 80 0.40 -12.12 -3.49
C LEU A 80 1.29 -12.93 -2.55
N GLY A 81 0.73 -13.95 -1.93
CA GLY A 81 1.49 -14.88 -1.11
C GLY A 81 0.86 -16.26 -1.04
N ALA A 82 1.71 -17.26 -0.83
CA ALA A 82 1.32 -18.63 -0.57
C ALA A 82 2.11 -19.17 0.62
N SER A 83 1.48 -20.02 1.43
CA SER A 83 2.18 -20.75 2.48
C SER A 83 1.70 -22.19 2.55
N TYR A 84 2.66 -23.10 2.73
CA TYR A 84 2.42 -24.52 2.89
C TYR A 84 3.05 -25.01 4.19
N ARG A 85 2.31 -25.79 4.97
CA ARG A 85 2.78 -26.42 6.21
C ARG A 85 2.86 -27.93 6.03
N TRP A 86 4.04 -28.47 6.26
CA TRP A 86 4.30 -29.90 6.30
C TRP A 86 4.86 -30.28 7.67
N LYS A 87 4.04 -30.95 8.48
CA LYS A 87 4.35 -31.24 9.89
C LYS A 87 4.72 -29.93 10.63
N SER A 88 5.85 -29.93 11.33
CA SER A 88 6.42 -28.76 12.01
C SER A 88 6.99 -27.70 11.07
N LEU A 89 7.27 -28.02 9.79
CA LEU A 89 7.85 -27.08 8.84
C LEU A 89 6.78 -26.27 8.12
N LYS A 90 6.95 -24.96 8.05
CA LYS A 90 6.16 -24.05 7.23
C LYS A 90 7.05 -23.31 6.24
N VAL A 91 6.69 -23.36 4.96
CA VAL A 91 7.30 -22.60 3.88
C VAL A 91 6.33 -21.53 3.42
N SER A 92 6.78 -20.29 3.28
CA SER A 92 5.95 -19.19 2.77
C SER A 92 6.71 -18.41 1.71
N ALA A 93 6.05 -18.14 0.58
CA ALA A 93 6.56 -17.28 -0.48
C ALA A 93 5.62 -16.08 -0.66
N LYS A 94 6.18 -14.90 -0.89
CA LYS A 94 5.42 -13.67 -1.17
C LYS A 94 6.06 -12.90 -2.31
N VAL A 95 5.21 -12.26 -3.09
CA VAL A 95 5.60 -11.27 -4.10
C VAL A 95 4.85 -9.99 -3.79
N HIS A 96 5.58 -8.93 -3.46
CA HIS A 96 5.00 -7.60 -3.32
C HIS A 96 5.13 -6.85 -4.65
N ASN A 97 4.16 -5.98 -4.93
CA ASN A 97 4.08 -5.21 -6.18
C ASN A 97 4.16 -6.13 -7.42
N VAL A 98 3.22 -7.09 -7.51
CA VAL A 98 3.19 -8.12 -8.57
C VAL A 98 3.09 -7.52 -9.96
N LEU A 99 2.50 -6.34 -10.11
CA LEU A 99 2.39 -5.64 -11.38
C LEU A 99 3.62 -4.80 -11.73
N ASP A 100 4.63 -4.77 -10.86
CA ASP A 100 5.84 -3.96 -11.00
C ASP A 100 5.56 -2.48 -11.29
N SER A 101 4.56 -1.93 -10.60
CA SER A 101 4.19 -0.53 -10.73
C SER A 101 5.30 0.36 -10.16
N LEU A 102 5.70 1.38 -10.92
CA LEU A 102 6.56 2.46 -10.42
C LEU A 102 5.68 3.50 -9.73
N TYR A 103 6.04 3.89 -8.50
CA TYR A 103 5.26 4.80 -7.70
C TYR A 103 6.14 5.58 -6.74
N VAL A 104 5.60 6.69 -6.23
CA VAL A 104 6.26 7.56 -5.26
C VAL A 104 5.55 7.45 -3.91
N THR A 105 6.30 7.16 -2.86
CA THR A 105 5.80 7.02 -1.48
C THR A 105 5.83 8.32 -0.70
N HIS A 106 6.71 9.26 -1.09
CA HIS A 106 6.82 10.56 -0.45
C HIS A 106 7.48 11.58 -1.38
N GLY A 107 7.21 12.84 -1.15
CA GLY A 107 7.91 13.94 -1.80
C GLY A 107 8.03 15.11 -0.84
N GLU A 108 9.08 15.90 -0.98
CA GLU A 108 9.38 17.04 -0.13
C GLU A 108 9.83 18.21 -0.99
N ASP A 109 9.21 19.37 -0.78
CA ASP A 109 9.59 20.62 -1.41
C ASP A 109 10.62 21.34 -0.53
N TRP A 110 11.84 21.47 -1.01
CA TRP A 110 12.95 22.14 -0.32
C TRP A 110 13.02 23.65 -0.64
N GLY A 111 12.05 24.15 -1.42
CA GLY A 111 11.99 25.52 -1.90
C GLY A 111 12.79 25.71 -3.19
N TRP A 112 12.60 26.88 -3.82
CA TRP A 112 13.31 27.28 -5.04
C TRP A 112 13.17 26.31 -6.22
N GLY A 113 12.07 25.55 -6.26
CA GLY A 113 11.79 24.55 -7.29
C GLY A 113 12.52 23.21 -7.10
N TRP A 114 13.18 22.99 -5.97
CA TRP A 114 13.86 21.73 -5.68
C TRP A 114 12.94 20.78 -4.93
N ILE A 115 12.53 19.71 -5.61
CA ILE A 115 11.66 18.68 -5.02
C ILE A 115 12.39 17.36 -4.98
N ALA A 116 12.45 16.76 -3.79
CA ALA A 116 12.93 15.41 -3.59
C ALA A 116 11.76 14.41 -3.67
N TYR A 117 12.00 13.27 -4.31
CA TYR A 117 11.02 12.20 -4.46
C TYR A 117 11.59 10.89 -3.90
N TRP A 118 10.77 10.17 -3.12
CA TRP A 118 11.11 8.85 -2.63
C TRP A 118 10.35 7.80 -3.44
N PRO A 119 11.06 7.02 -4.28
CA PRO A 119 10.43 5.94 -5.02
C PRO A 119 10.03 4.82 -4.05
N GLY A 120 8.88 4.22 -4.33
CA GLY A 120 8.48 2.98 -3.71
C GLY A 120 9.29 1.79 -4.23
N ALA A 121 9.29 0.69 -3.48
CA ALA A 121 9.96 -0.52 -3.89
C ALA A 121 9.30 -1.12 -5.14
N THR A 122 10.10 -1.44 -6.15
CA THR A 122 9.67 -2.25 -7.29
C THR A 122 9.31 -3.67 -6.84
N ARG A 123 8.93 -4.55 -7.77
CA ARG A 123 8.60 -5.93 -7.45
C ARG A 123 9.68 -6.60 -6.59
N ASN A 124 9.28 -7.16 -5.46
CA ASN A 124 10.19 -7.84 -4.55
C ASN A 124 9.62 -9.17 -4.04
N PHE A 125 10.53 -10.10 -3.74
CA PHE A 125 10.23 -11.51 -3.46
C PHE A 125 10.72 -11.87 -2.06
N TYR A 126 9.92 -12.63 -1.32
CA TYR A 126 10.28 -13.16 -0.01
C TYR A 126 10.08 -14.66 0.03
N LEU A 127 11.02 -15.35 0.66
CA LEU A 127 10.91 -16.74 1.06
C LEU A 127 11.12 -16.83 2.57
N THR A 128 10.26 -17.54 3.28
CA THR A 128 10.35 -17.73 4.72
C THR A 128 10.19 -19.20 5.05
N LEU A 129 11.08 -19.70 5.89
CA LEU A 129 11.04 -21.04 6.48
C LEU A 129 10.82 -20.88 7.98
N SER A 130 9.90 -21.65 8.56
CA SER A 130 9.64 -21.65 10.00
C SER A 130 9.43 -23.08 10.48
N TYR A 131 9.94 -23.43 11.66
CA TYR A 131 9.83 -24.76 12.23
C TYR A 131 9.32 -24.68 13.67
N ASP A 132 8.26 -25.43 13.98
CA ASP A 132 7.67 -25.50 15.32
C ASP A 132 8.31 -26.67 16.10
N LEU A 133 8.98 -26.35 17.22
CA LEU A 133 9.64 -27.32 18.12
C LEU A 133 8.63 -28.10 18.97
#